data_AF-A0A820R7Q4-F1
#
_entry.id   AF-A0A820R7Q4-F1
#
_cell.length_a   1.000
_cell.length_b   1.000
_cell.length_c   1.000
_cell.angle_alpha   90.00
_cell.angle_beta   90.00
_cell.angle_gamma   90.00
#
_symmetry.space_group_name_H-M   'P 1'
#
loop_
_entity.id
_entity.type
_entity.pdbx_description
1 polymer ?
#
loop_
_entity_poly.entity_id
_entity_poly.type
_entity_poly.pdbx_seq_one_letter_code
_entity_poly.pdbx_strand_id
1 'polypeptide(L)'
;HAGGLLAIEKNWFFELGGYDPDIKIWGGEQYELSFKVWMCGGQLEWVTCSHVGHIYRGPRTRSMHPRGANLYQSHVKHMRSFLDV
;
A
#
# COMPACT_ATOMS: atom_id res chain seq x y z
N HIS A 1 -0.31 9.43 -5.97
CA HIS A 1 0.27 8.30 -5.21
C HIS A 1 0.00 7.04 -6.00
N ALA A 2 0.88 6.04 -5.91
CA ALA A 2 0.71 4.72 -6.53
C ALA A 2 0.31 3.69 -5.44
N GLY A 3 -0.29 2.57 -5.84
CA GLY A 3 -0.83 1.54 -4.93
C GLY A 3 -2.32 1.26 -5.11
N GLY A 4 -3.08 2.18 -5.70
CA GLY A 4 -4.52 2.00 -5.96
C GLY A 4 -4.85 1.25 -7.26
N LEU A 5 -3.85 0.95 -8.09
CA LEU A 5 -4.00 0.28 -9.37
C LEU A 5 -2.99 -0.86 -9.43
N LEU A 6 -3.46 -2.10 -9.35
CA LEU A 6 -2.67 -3.32 -9.46
C LEU A 6 -3.57 -4.48 -9.88
N ALA A 7 -2.97 -5.56 -10.36
CA ALA A 7 -3.63 -6.84 -10.57
C ALA A 7 -2.88 -7.89 -9.78
N ILE A 8 -3.61 -8.71 -9.03
CA ILE A 8 -3.08 -9.82 -8.24
C ILE A 8 -4.08 -10.97 -8.29
N GLU A 9 -3.58 -12.20 -8.31
CA GLU A 9 -4.44 -13.38 -8.22
C GLU A 9 -5.11 -13.42 -6.85
N LYS A 10 -6.41 -13.78 -6.82
CA LYS A 10 -7.24 -13.65 -5.62
C LYS A 10 -6.76 -14.58 -4.50
N ASN A 11 -6.48 -15.84 -4.80
CA ASN A 11 -6.05 -16.82 -3.80
C ASN A 11 -4.68 -16.42 -3.23
N TRP A 12 -3.74 -16.02 -4.08
CA TRP A 12 -2.43 -15.51 -3.69
C TRP A 12 -2.51 -14.29 -2.78
N PHE A 13 -3.42 -13.35 -3.07
CA PHE A 13 -3.66 -12.22 -2.17
C PHE A 13 -4.08 -12.65 -0.75
N PHE A 14 -4.93 -13.68 -0.63
CA PHE A 14 -5.34 -14.21 0.66
C PHE A 14 -4.29 -15.13 1.30
N GLU A 15 -3.46 -15.82 0.51
CA GLU A 15 -2.30 -16.58 1.00
C GLU A 15 -1.24 -15.66 1.62
N LEU A 16 -1.05 -14.45 1.07
CA LEU A 16 -0.23 -13.39 1.68
C LEU A 16 -0.87 -12.76 2.94
N GLY A 17 -2.09 -13.18 3.32
CA GLY A 17 -2.82 -12.64 4.46
C GLY A 17 -3.57 -11.33 4.18
N GLY A 18 -3.73 -10.94 2.91
CA GLY A 18 -4.38 -9.70 2.51
C GLY A 18 -3.69 -8.43 3.02
N TYR A 19 -4.44 -7.33 3.11
CA TYR A 19 -3.96 -6.12 3.78
C TYR A 19 -4.02 -6.27 5.30
N ASP A 20 -3.03 -5.68 6.00
CA ASP A 20 -3.05 -5.63 7.46
C ASP A 20 -4.28 -4.85 7.98
N PRO A 21 -5.13 -5.45 8.83
CA PRO A 21 -6.32 -4.80 9.39
C PRO A 21 -6.01 -3.61 10.32
N ASP A 22 -4.76 -3.50 10.81
CA ASP A 22 -4.31 -2.37 11.62
C ASP A 22 -3.99 -1.12 10.78
N ILE A 23 -3.82 -1.26 9.47
CA ILE A 23 -3.65 -0.11 8.56
C ILE A 23 -4.93 0.72 8.60
N LYS A 24 -4.75 2.01 8.91
CA LYS A 24 -5.86 2.96 9.00
C LYS A 24 -6.08 3.64 7.66
N ILE A 25 -7.15 4.44 7.62
CA ILE A 25 -7.68 5.29 6.56
C ILE A 25 -6.85 5.43 5.27
N TRP A 26 -5.60 5.91 5.31
CA TRP A 26 -4.78 6.07 4.10
C TRP A 26 -3.28 5.96 4.38
N GLY A 27 -2.58 5.24 3.52
CA GLY A 27 -1.13 5.20 3.46
C GLY A 27 -0.53 4.00 4.17
N GLY A 28 0.52 3.44 3.56
CA GLY A 28 1.24 2.29 4.09
C GLY A 28 0.88 1.00 3.35
N GLU A 29 -0.36 0.87 2.87
CA GLU A 29 -0.87 -0.34 2.23
C GLU A 29 -0.07 -0.75 0.99
N GLN A 30 0.40 0.22 0.22
CA GLN A 30 1.19 -0.02 -0.97
C GLN A 30 2.59 -0.56 -0.65
N TYR A 31 3.17 -0.16 0.49
CA TYR A 31 4.49 -0.62 0.91
C TYR A 31 4.39 -2.00 1.57
N GLU A 32 3.40 -2.17 2.43
CA GLU A 32 3.15 -3.43 3.14
C GLU A 32 2.93 -4.60 2.17
N LEU A 33 2.02 -4.44 1.21
CA LEU A 33 1.78 -5.46 0.20
C LEU A 33 3.02 -5.68 -0.68
N SER A 34 3.79 -4.62 -0.98
CA SER A 34 5.02 -4.75 -1.76
C SER A 34 6.09 -5.57 -1.03
N PHE A 35 6.28 -5.34 0.27
CA PHE A 35 7.21 -6.11 1.08
C PHE A 35 6.78 -7.57 1.20
N LYS A 36 5.48 -7.83 1.43
CA LYS A 36 4.94 -9.19 1.43
C LYS A 36 5.26 -9.93 0.13
N VAL A 37 4.94 -9.32 -1.02
CA VAL A 37 5.21 -9.94 -2.33
C VAL A 37 6.71 -10.23 -2.50
N TRP A 38 7.59 -9.26 -2.22
CA TRP A 38 9.03 -9.43 -2.39
C TRP A 38 9.66 -10.43 -1.43
N MET A 39 9.26 -10.43 -0.16
CA MET A 39 9.87 -11.27 0.88
C MET A 39 9.30 -12.68 0.93
N CYS A 40 8.06 -12.88 0.46
CA CYS A 40 7.38 -14.17 0.46
C CYS A 40 7.46 -14.91 -0.88
N GLY A 41 8.43 -14.56 -1.74
CA GLY A 41 8.74 -15.32 -2.96
C GLY A 41 7.93 -14.96 -4.21
N GLY A 42 7.18 -13.86 -4.17
CA GLY A 42 6.49 -13.30 -5.33
C GLY A 42 7.35 -12.29 -6.11
N GLN A 43 6.74 -11.67 -7.12
CA GLN A 43 7.35 -10.63 -7.95
C GLN A 43 6.39 -9.47 -8.18
N LEU A 44 6.95 -8.26 -8.33
CA LEU A 44 6.22 -7.03 -8.58
C LEU A 44 6.65 -6.46 -9.93
N GLU A 45 5.76 -6.52 -10.91
CA GLU A 45 6.07 -6.21 -12.30
C GLU A 45 5.33 -4.97 -12.81
N TRP A 46 6.05 -4.14 -13.55
CA TRP A 46 5.49 -2.99 -14.25
C TRP A 46 5.23 -3.38 -15.71
N VAL A 47 3.98 -3.69 -16.04
CA VAL A 47 3.59 -4.11 -17.40
C VAL A 47 3.50 -2.90 -18.31
N THR A 48 4.54 -2.66 -19.12
CA THR A 48 4.68 -1.45 -19.96
C THR A 48 3.59 -1.30 -21.01
N CYS A 49 2.94 -2.38 -21.45
CA CYS A 49 1.81 -2.34 -22.38
C CYS A 49 0.47 -2.03 -21.71
N SER A 50 0.40 -2.00 -20.38
CA SER A 50 -0.83 -1.75 -19.61
C SER A 50 -0.81 -0.32 -19.08
N HIS A 51 -1.72 0.52 -19.57
CA HIS A 51 -1.79 1.93 -19.23
C HIS A 51 -3.13 2.28 -18.59
N VAL A 52 -3.07 3.00 -17.46
CA VAL A 52 -4.25 3.55 -16.78
C VAL A 52 -3.97 5.02 -16.45
N GLY A 53 -4.82 5.92 -16.93
CA GLY A 53 -4.75 7.34 -16.57
C GLY A 53 -5.29 7.58 -15.16
N HIS A 54 -4.50 8.24 -14.31
CA HIS A 54 -4.90 8.62 -12.95
C HIS A 54 -4.76 10.14 -12.75
N ILE A 55 -5.86 10.83 -12.47
CA ILE A 55 -5.88 12.27 -12.23
C ILE A 55 -5.42 12.55 -10.80
N TYR A 56 -4.29 13.24 -10.66
CA TYR A 56 -3.77 13.62 -9.34
C TYR A 56 -4.62 14.75 -8.75
N ARG A 57 -4.87 14.66 -7.43
CA ARG A 57 -5.52 15.75 -6.69
C ARG A 57 -4.66 17.00 -6.73
N GLY A 58 -5.32 18.16 -6.88
CA GLY A 58 -4.69 19.47 -6.72
C GLY A 58 -4.26 19.76 -5.28
N PRO A 59 -3.77 20.99 -5.01
CA PRO A 59 -3.32 21.41 -3.69
C PRO A 59 -4.39 21.14 -2.63
N ARG A 60 -3.98 20.58 -1.49
CA ARG A 60 -4.91 20.31 -0.39
C ARG A 60 -5.40 21.64 0.18
N THR A 61 -6.68 21.96 0.00
CA THR A 61 -7.38 22.92 0.86
C THR A 61 -7.56 22.29 2.24
N ARG A 62 -7.57 23.12 3.29
CA ARG A 62 -7.41 22.75 4.70
C ARG A 62 -8.65 22.01 5.27
N SER A 63 -9.14 20.94 4.65
CA SER A 63 -10.28 20.20 5.16
C SER A 63 -10.37 18.77 4.60
N MET A 64 -9.40 17.92 4.93
CA MET A 64 -9.59 16.46 4.97
C MET A 64 -8.44 15.80 5.72
N HIS A 65 -8.22 16.17 6.97
CA HIS A 65 -7.52 15.31 7.92
C HIS A 65 -8.56 14.78 8.88
N PRO A 66 -8.79 13.46 8.95
CA PRO A 66 -9.48 12.85 10.08
C PRO A 66 -8.74 13.32 11.34
N ARG A 67 -9.37 14.19 12.14
CA ARG A 67 -8.77 14.70 13.37
C ARG A 67 -8.43 13.50 14.25
N GLY A 68 -7.13 13.24 14.46
CA GLY A 68 -6.63 12.18 15.34
C GLY A 68 -6.00 10.96 14.67
N ALA A 69 -5.99 10.83 13.33
CA ALA A 69 -5.29 9.72 12.68
C ALA A 69 -3.79 10.00 12.52
N ASN A 70 -2.94 9.42 13.38
CA ASN A 70 -1.49 9.47 13.21
C ASN A 70 -1.04 8.44 12.15
N LEU A 71 -1.14 8.83 10.88
CA LEU A 71 -0.75 7.99 9.74
C LEU A 71 0.75 7.64 9.77
N TYR A 72 1.59 8.55 10.27
CA TYR A 72 3.04 8.35 10.36
C TYR A 72 3.41 7.16 11.26
N GLN A 73 2.83 7.07 12.46
CA GLN A 73 3.10 5.94 13.36
C GLN A 73 2.59 4.61 12.79
N SER A 74 1.46 4.61 12.10
CA SER A 74 0.94 3.42 11.42
C SER A 74 1.93 2.93 10.35
N HIS A 75 2.43 3.82 9.49
CA HIS A 75 3.41 3.45 8.45
C HIS A 75 4.70 2.87 9.04
N VAL A 76 5.28 3.53 10.05
CA VAL A 76 6.56 3.12 10.64
C VAL A 76 6.45 1.79 11.37
N LYS A 77 5.34 1.53 12.09
CA LYS A 77 5.11 0.23 12.77
C LYS A 77 5.16 -0.93 11.77
N HIS A 78 4.44 -0.81 10.67
CA HIS A 78 4.33 -1.89 9.68
C HIS A 78 5.62 -2.07 8.88
N MET A 79 6.30 -0.99 8.51
CA MET A 79 7.56 -1.13 7.77
C MET A 79 8.65 -1.82 8.60
N ARG A 80 8.69 -1.62 9.93
CA ARG A 80 9.68 -2.27 10.80
C ARG A 80 9.59 -3.79 10.77
N SER A 81 8.39 -4.37 10.78
CA SER A 81 8.25 -5.84 10.75
C SER A 81 8.81 -6.51 9.49
N PHE A 82 9.09 -5.75 8.43
CA PHE A 82 9.67 -6.24 7.18
C PHE A 82 11.14 -5.81 7.00
N LEU A 83 11.58 -4.74 7.66
CA LEU A 83 12.92 -4.16 7.49
C LEU A 83 13.92 -4.60 8.57
N ASP A 84 13.51 -5.45 9.51
CA ASP A 84 14.41 -6.08 10.49
C ASP A 84 15.29 -7.13 9.77
N VAL A 85 16.33 -6.65 9.09
CA VAL A 85 17.55 -7.39 8.69
C VAL A 85 18.65 -7.08 9.69
#